data_AF-A0A522LPJ9-F1
#
_entry.id   AF-A0A522LPJ9-F1
#
_cell.length_a   1.000
_cell.length_b   1.000
_cell.length_c   1.000
_cell.angle_alpha   90.00
_cell.angle_beta   90.00
_cell.angle_gamma   90.00
#
_symmetry.space_group_name_H-M   'P 1'
#
loop_
_entity.id
_entity.type
_entity.pdbx_description
1 polymer ?
#
loop_
_entity_poly.entity_id
_entity_poly.type
_entity_poly.pdbx_seq_one_letter_code
_entity_poly.pdbx_strand_id
1 'polypeptide(L)'
;VTCVDAVAKKVAFIQQVAVELRLPNLHGVHGRIESLAGSYDVIGSRAFASLADFTTWSADALAPAGIWLAMKGKRPDDEVATLPETVAVFHVEQLSVPGLDAERCIVWMRKKPS
;
A
#
# COMPACT_ATOMS: atom_id res chain seq x y z
N VAL A 1 -5.94 -11.23 2.86
CA VAL A 1 -5.90 -9.89 2.24
C VAL A 1 -6.90 -9.00 2.95
N THR A 2 -6.42 -7.92 3.56
CA THR A 2 -7.27 -6.94 4.24
C THR A 2 -7.27 -5.64 3.44
N CYS A 3 -8.45 -5.18 3.03
CA CYS A 3 -8.62 -3.90 2.36
C CYS A 3 -9.23 -2.91 3.34
N VAL A 4 -8.47 -1.86 3.68
CA VAL A 4 -8.93 -0.77 4.55
C VAL A 4 -9.37 0.42 3.70
N ASP A 5 -10.56 0.97 3.98
CA ASP A 5 -11.00 2.24 3.40
C ASP A 5 -11.83 3.02 4.42
N ALA A 6 -11.68 4.34 4.45
CA ALA A 6 -12.44 5.23 5.33
C ALA A 6 -13.90 5.44 4.87
N VAL A 7 -14.25 4.94 3.66
CA VAL A 7 -15.59 5.04 3.10
C VAL A 7 -16.31 3.69 3.24
N ALA A 8 -17.23 3.60 4.21
CA ALA A 8 -18.02 2.41 4.50
C ALA A 8 -18.67 1.76 3.25
N LYS A 9 -19.15 2.57 2.28
CA LYS A 9 -19.75 2.05 1.03
C LYS A 9 -18.78 1.21 0.20
N LYS A 10 -17.51 1.61 0.11
CA LYS A 10 -16.50 0.85 -0.64
C LYS A 10 -16.16 -0.46 0.06
N VAL A 11 -16.14 -0.46 1.39
CA VAL A 11 -15.92 -1.65 2.20
C VAL A 11 -17.06 -2.65 2.03
N ALA A 12 -18.31 -2.18 2.08
CA ALA A 12 -19.48 -3.03 1.83
C ALA A 12 -19.43 -3.67 0.44
N PHE A 13 -19.00 -2.92 -0.59
CA PHE A 13 -18.78 -3.47 -1.93
C PHE A 13 -17.71 -4.58 -1.93
N ILE A 14 -16.56 -4.37 -1.29
CA ILE A 14 -15.49 -5.39 -1.20
C ILE A 14 -16.00 -6.65 -0.49
N GLN A 15 -16.77 -6.50 0.60
CA GLN A 15 -17.36 -7.63 1.32
C GLN A 15 -18.35 -8.41 0.43
N GLN A 16 -19.20 -7.71 -0.32
CA GLN A 16 -20.12 -8.35 -1.27
C GLN A 16 -19.35 -9.14 -2.34
N VAL A 17 -18.33 -8.53 -2.96
CA VAL A 17 -17.48 -9.20 -3.96
C VAL A 17 -16.77 -10.43 -3.38
N ALA A 18 -16.27 -10.35 -2.14
CA ALA A 18 -15.65 -11.49 -1.47
C ALA A 18 -16.61 -12.67 -1.33
N VAL A 19 -17.88 -12.40 -1.00
CA VAL A 19 -18.93 -13.43 -0.91
C VAL A 19 -19.28 -14.00 -2.28
N GLU A 20 -19.57 -13.13 -3.25
CA GLU A 20 -20.00 -13.54 -4.60
C GLU A 20 -18.95 -14.39 -5.31
N LEU A 21 -17.67 -14.03 -5.16
CA LEU A 21 -16.54 -14.74 -5.78
C LEU A 21 -15.95 -15.85 -4.89
N ARG A 22 -16.53 -16.11 -3.71
CA ARG A 22 -16.08 -17.13 -2.75
C ARG A 22 -14.61 -16.98 -2.39
N LEU A 23 -14.20 -15.76 -2.01
CA LEU A 23 -12.84 -15.41 -1.60
C LEU A 23 -12.76 -15.34 -0.06
N PRO A 24 -12.59 -16.47 0.66
CA PRO A 24 -12.67 -16.50 2.12
C PRO A 24 -11.56 -15.69 2.81
N ASN A 25 -10.48 -15.39 2.10
CA ASN A 25 -9.31 -14.67 2.61
C ASN A 25 -9.33 -13.18 2.25
N LEU A 26 -10.42 -12.64 1.67
CA LEU A 26 -10.58 -11.23 1.36
C LEU A 26 -11.51 -10.58 2.38
N HIS A 27 -11.00 -9.58 3.10
CA HIS A 27 -11.75 -8.86 4.14
C HIS A 27 -11.72 -7.36 3.87
N GLY A 28 -12.90 -6.74 3.84
CA GLY A 28 -13.04 -5.28 3.86
C GLY A 28 -13.16 -4.78 5.30
N VAL A 29 -12.35 -3.79 5.67
CA VAL A 29 -12.36 -3.14 7.00
C VAL A 29 -12.65 -1.65 6.82
N HIS A 30 -13.71 -1.19 7.48
CA HIS A 30 -14.04 0.24 7.51
C HIS A 30 -13.26 0.92 8.63
N GLY A 31 -12.37 1.82 8.24
CA GLY A 31 -11.51 2.51 9.18
C GLY A 31 -10.35 3.21 8.48
N ARG A 32 -9.39 3.65 9.28
CA ARG A 32 -8.12 4.18 8.81
C ARG A 32 -6.99 3.19 9.15
N ILE A 33 -5.88 3.26 8.44
CA ILE A 33 -4.78 2.32 8.61
C ILE A 33 -4.18 2.40 10.03
N GLU A 34 -4.20 3.58 10.64
CA GLU A 34 -3.76 3.87 12.00
C GLU A 34 -4.59 3.14 13.07
N SER A 35 -5.82 2.74 12.74
CA SER A 35 -6.71 2.01 13.64
C SER A 35 -6.65 0.49 13.47
N LEU A 36 -5.87 0.01 12.50
CA LEU A 36 -5.81 -1.41 12.16
C LEU A 36 -4.93 -2.15 13.18
N ALA A 37 -5.51 -3.13 13.86
CA ALA A 37 -4.77 -4.04 14.71
C ALA A 37 -4.08 -5.12 13.87
N GLY A 38 -2.84 -5.48 14.24
CA GLY A 38 -2.07 -6.57 13.65
C GLY A 38 -0.82 -6.12 12.89
N SER A 39 -0.05 -7.09 12.42
CA SER A 39 1.14 -6.87 11.59
C SER A 39 0.98 -7.56 10.25
N TYR A 40 1.39 -6.86 9.19
CA TYR A 40 1.28 -7.31 7.81
C TYR A 40 2.67 -7.41 7.18
N ASP A 41 2.93 -8.52 6.49
CA ASP A 41 4.19 -8.73 5.77
C ASP A 41 4.31 -7.82 4.54
N VAL A 42 3.17 -7.48 3.93
CA VAL A 42 3.11 -6.58 2.77
C VAL A 42 1.96 -5.60 2.94
N ILE A 43 2.27 -4.30 2.86
CA ILE A 43 1.26 -3.24 2.80
C ILE A 43 1.36 -2.56 1.44
N GLY A 44 0.28 -2.64 0.66
CA GLY A 44 0.20 -2.09 -0.68
C GLY A 44 -0.76 -0.91 -0.78
N SER A 45 -0.42 0.10 -1.58
CA SER A 45 -1.33 1.21 -1.88
C SER A 45 -1.20 1.70 -3.33
N ARG A 46 -2.31 2.20 -3.87
CA ARG A 46 -2.43 2.85 -5.18
C ARG A 46 -3.23 4.13 -5.02
N ALA A 47 -2.80 5.21 -5.69
CA ALA A 47 -3.42 6.54 -5.63
C ALA A 47 -3.42 7.14 -4.21
N PHE A 48 -2.25 7.19 -3.58
CA PHE A 48 -2.04 7.82 -2.27
C PHE A 48 -1.48 9.24 -2.40
N ALA A 49 -1.63 10.06 -1.35
CA ALA A 49 -1.18 11.45 -1.31
C ALA A 49 0.35 11.57 -1.52
N SER A 50 1.15 10.93 -0.66
CA SER A 50 2.60 10.87 -0.78
C SER A 50 3.19 9.56 -0.24
N LEU A 51 4.43 9.21 -0.63
CA LEU A 51 5.17 8.08 -0.04
C LEU A 51 5.46 8.30 1.45
N ALA A 52 5.72 9.55 1.87
CA ALA A 52 5.96 9.92 3.26
C ALA A 52 4.72 9.66 4.13
N ASP A 53 3.54 10.13 3.71
CA ASP A 53 2.29 9.89 4.44
C ASP A 53 1.96 8.40 4.49
N PHE A 54 2.13 7.71 3.35
CA PHE A 54 1.83 6.29 3.25
C PHE A 54 2.65 5.47 4.25
N THR A 55 3.96 5.67 4.28
CA THR A 55 4.87 4.94 5.16
C THR A 55 4.67 5.33 6.62
N THR A 56 4.38 6.60 6.91
CA THR A 56 4.12 7.11 8.26
C THR A 56 2.84 6.52 8.85
N TRP A 57 1.70 6.61 8.17
CA TRP A 57 0.41 6.17 8.72
C TRP A 57 0.31 4.65 8.83
N SER A 58 1.06 3.91 8.01
CA SER A 58 1.03 2.44 8.00
C SER A 58 2.18 1.78 8.76
N ALA A 59 3.07 2.55 9.40
CA ALA A 59 4.26 2.05 10.08
C ALA A 59 3.94 1.01 11.16
N ASP A 60 2.92 1.26 11.98
CA ASP A 60 2.58 0.39 13.10
C ASP A 60 1.94 -0.93 12.66
N ALA A 61 1.24 -0.91 11.52
CA ALA A 61 0.68 -2.11 10.91
C ALA A 61 1.73 -2.95 10.16
N LEU A 62 2.93 -2.41 9.88
CA LEU A 62 3.96 -3.14 9.14
C LEU A 62 4.74 -4.06 10.08
N ALA A 63 4.79 -5.35 9.73
CA ALA A 63 5.61 -6.34 10.41
C ALA A 63 7.10 -5.93 10.44
N PRO A 64 7.91 -6.41 11.41
CA PRO A 64 9.33 -6.06 11.50
C PRO A 64 10.14 -6.31 10.23
N ALA A 65 9.85 -7.41 9.51
CA ALA A 65 10.45 -7.75 8.22
C ALA A 65 9.54 -7.41 7.01
N GLY A 66 8.47 -6.65 7.27
CA GLY A 66 7.48 -6.32 6.25
C GLY A 66 8.00 -5.32 5.23
N ILE A 67 7.29 -5.26 4.10
CA ILE A 67 7.59 -4.34 2.99
C ILE A 67 6.38 -3.50 2.62
N TRP A 68 6.66 -2.28 2.19
CA TRP A 68 5.68 -1.42 1.54
C TRP A 68 5.81 -1.51 0.02
N LEU A 69 4.65 -1.51 -0.64
CA LEU A 69 4.49 -1.51 -2.09
C LEU A 69 3.62 -0.30 -2.49
N ALA A 70 4.23 0.70 -3.11
CA ALA A 70 3.50 1.87 -3.59
C ALA A 70 3.44 1.89 -5.13
N MET A 71 2.23 1.81 -5.68
CA MET A 71 2.00 1.92 -7.13
C MET A 71 1.94 3.39 -7.55
N LYS A 72 2.79 3.80 -8.49
CA LYS A 72 2.94 5.18 -8.96
C LYS A 72 2.87 5.28 -10.48
N GLY A 73 2.44 6.46 -10.95
CA GLY A 73 2.30 6.77 -12.36
C GLY A 73 3.61 7.13 -13.05
N LYS A 74 4.59 7.67 -12.31
CA LYS A 74 5.93 7.98 -12.79
C LYS A 74 6.91 7.67 -11.67
N ARG A 75 8.19 7.63 -11.98
CA ARG A 75 9.24 7.52 -10.97
C ARG A 75 9.14 8.71 -10.00
N PRO A 76 8.92 8.48 -8.68
CA PRO A 76 8.60 9.56 -7.75
C PRO A 76 9.85 10.04 -7.01
N ASP A 77 10.89 10.48 -7.73
CA ASP A 77 12.18 10.84 -7.13
C ASP A 77 12.04 11.96 -6.07
N ASP A 78 11.16 12.93 -6.31
CA ASP A 78 10.87 14.00 -5.34
C ASP A 78 10.25 13.46 -4.05
N GLU A 79 9.29 12.53 -4.13
CA GLU A 79 8.68 11.94 -2.94
C GLU A 79 9.67 11.05 -2.18
N VAL A 80 10.55 10.36 -2.90
CA VAL A 80 11.63 9.55 -2.30
C VAL A 80 12.58 10.43 -1.50
N ALA A 81 12.91 11.62 -1.98
CA ALA A 81 13.75 12.58 -1.26
C ALA A 81 13.11 13.08 0.05
N THR A 82 11.78 13.05 0.15
CA THR A 82 11.03 13.48 1.35
C THR A 82 10.72 12.35 2.34
N LEU A 83 11.17 11.12 2.06
CA LEU A 83 10.90 9.98 2.93
C LEU A 83 11.54 10.16 4.32
N PRO A 84 10.86 9.69 5.39
CA PRO A 84 11.47 9.64 6.72
C PRO A 84 12.77 8.85 6.71
N GLU A 85 13.73 9.25 7.56
CA GLU A 85 15.02 8.56 7.65
C GLU A 85 14.91 7.09 8.06
N THR A 86 13.80 6.69 8.69
CA THR A 86 13.50 5.31 9.09
C THR A 86 13.10 4.40 7.92
N VAL A 87 12.88 4.96 6.72
CA VAL A 87 12.41 4.23 5.54
C VAL A 87 13.52 4.17 4.50
N ALA A 88 13.70 2.99 3.89
CA ALA A 88 14.58 2.82 2.74
C ALA A 88 13.79 2.32 1.53
N VAL A 89 13.96 3.01 0.40
CA VAL A 89 13.61 2.47 -0.92
C VAL A 89 14.72 1.55 -1.36
N PHE A 90 14.40 0.29 -1.63
CA PHE A 90 15.40 -0.70 -2.08
C PHE A 90 15.21 -1.10 -3.54
N HIS A 91 14.03 -0.85 -4.11
CA HIS A 91 13.78 -1.13 -5.52
C HIS A 91 12.68 -0.21 -6.09
N VAL A 92 12.88 0.24 -7.32
CA VAL A 92 11.82 0.87 -8.13
C VAL A 92 11.68 0.05 -9.40
N GLU A 93 10.56 -0.65 -9.50
CA GLU A 93 10.27 -1.56 -10.60
C GLU A 93 9.44 -0.83 -11.65
N GLN A 94 9.99 -0.66 -12.85
CA GLN A 94 9.24 -0.10 -13.99
C GLN A 94 8.34 -1.18 -14.59
N LEU A 95 7.08 -0.85 -14.80
CA LEU A 95 6.07 -1.76 -15.34
C LEU A 95 5.75 -1.41 -16.79
N SER A 96 5.78 -2.42 -17.65
CA SER A 96 5.12 -2.36 -18.96
C SER A 96 3.70 -2.85 -18.81
N VAL A 97 2.71 -1.96 -18.95
CA VAL A 97 1.29 -2.30 -18.82
C VAL A 97 0.69 -2.49 -20.21
N PRO A 98 0.23 -3.71 -20.57
CA PRO A 98 -0.34 -3.96 -21.88
C PRO A 98 -1.53 -3.05 -22.17
N GLY A 99 -1.53 -2.43 -23.36
CA GLY A 99 -2.61 -1.56 -23.82
C GLY A 99 -2.65 -0.18 -23.16
N LEU A 100 -1.61 0.21 -22.40
CA LEU A 100 -1.50 1.53 -21.79
C LEU A 100 -0.20 2.22 -22.24
N ASP A 101 -0.34 3.30 -22.99
CA ASP A 101 0.80 4.16 -23.35
C ASP A 101 1.07 5.19 -22.24
N ALA A 102 1.45 4.69 -21.07
CA ALA A 102 1.84 5.50 -19.94
C ALA A 102 2.82 4.74 -19.04
N GLU A 103 3.77 5.47 -18.47
CA GLU A 103 4.68 4.94 -17.46
C GLU A 103 3.88 4.41 -16.25
N ARG A 104 4.36 3.33 -15.63
CA ARG A 104 3.91 2.86 -14.33
C ARG A 104 5.11 2.29 -13.61
N CYS A 105 5.18 2.49 -12.30
CA CYS A 105 6.19 1.84 -11.50
C CYS A 105 5.64 1.40 -10.13
N ILE A 106 6.34 0.45 -9.52
CA ILE A 106 6.16 0.07 -8.13
C ILE A 106 7.39 0.53 -7.37
N VAL A 107 7.18 1.28 -6.30
CA VAL A 107 8.23 1.62 -5.34
C VAL A 107 8.16 0.65 -4.18
N TRP A 108 9.25 -0.09 -3.98
CA TRP A 108 9.42 -1.06 -2.92
C TRP A 108 10.25 -0.47 -1.80
N MET A 109 9.68 -0.48 -0.59
CA MET A 109 10.28 0.15 0.58
C MET A 109 10.22 -0.77 1.79
N ARG A 110 11.08 -0.52 2.77
CA ARG A 110 11.12 -1.23 4.05
C ARG A 110 11.59 -0.30 5.17
N LYS A 111 11.34 -0.70 6.42
CA LYS A 111 11.99 -0.06 7.57
C LYS A 111 13.50 -0.29 7.48
N LYS A 112 14.31 0.74 7.75
CA LYS A 112 15.76 0.57 7.88
C LYS A 112 16.04 -0.31 9.10
N PRO A 113 17.00 -1.24 9.01
CA PRO A 113 17.50 -1.91 10.21
C PRO A 113 18.09 -0.85 11.14
N SER A 114 17.66 -0.88 12.40
CA SER A 114 18.23 -0.11 13.51
C SER A 114 19.64 -0.59 13.85
#